data_AF-A0A1V4XTE1-F1
#
_entry.id   AF-A0A1V4XTE1-F1
#
_cell.length_a   1.000
_cell.length_b   1.000
_cell.length_c   1.000
_cell.angle_alpha   90.00
_cell.angle_beta   90.00
_cell.angle_gamma   90.00
#
_symmetry.space_group_name_H-M   'P 1'
#
loop_
_entity.id
_entity.type
_entity.pdbx_description
1 polymer ?
#
loop_
_entity_poly.entity_id
_entity_poly.type
_entity_poly.pdbx_seq_one_letter_code
_entity_poly.pdbx_strand_id
1 'polypeptide(L)'
;MWKDQSLTREIVVPPDGVITFPLIQEVKVSDLTVAELRDIVTKKISAYVPDANVTVILLRTPSMTASVVGKVNKPGQFPITQETDVMQILAMAGDLNPFAAGGRILILRKENGKDIKIPFDYNEVKKGENLQQNIFLKRGDVVVVP
;
A
#
# COMPACT_ATOMS: atom_id res chain seq x y z
N MET A 1 35.11 2.19 -21.83
CA MET A 1 34.26 2.03 -20.63
C MET A 1 32.98 2.84 -20.85
N TRP A 2 32.04 2.33 -21.64
CA TRP A 2 30.79 3.06 -21.90
C TRP A 2 29.85 2.84 -20.72
N LYS A 3 29.72 3.84 -19.84
CA LYS A 3 28.61 3.90 -18.88
C LYS A 3 27.40 4.33 -19.67
N ASP A 4 26.63 3.38 -20.17
CA ASP A 4 25.43 3.67 -20.95
C ASP A 4 24.32 4.20 -20.03
N GLN A 5 24.33 5.52 -19.82
CA GLN A 5 23.32 6.23 -19.04
C GLN A 5 21.91 6.07 -19.63
N SER A 6 21.78 5.61 -20.88
CA SER A 6 20.48 5.41 -21.53
C SER A 6 19.68 4.23 -20.98
N LEU A 7 20.33 3.32 -20.25
CA LEU A 7 19.72 2.12 -19.66
C LEU A 7 19.37 2.29 -18.17
N THR A 8 19.61 3.46 -17.58
CA THR A 8 19.12 3.78 -16.23
C THR A 8 17.76 4.45 -16.36
N ARG A 9 16.69 3.77 -15.92
CA ARG A 9 15.33 4.35 -15.91
C ARG A 9 14.62 4.09 -14.59
N GLU A 10 13.96 5.13 -14.11
CA GLU A 10 12.90 5.00 -13.12
C GLU A 10 11.60 4.63 -13.85
N ILE A 11 10.98 3.52 -13.45
CA ILE A 11 9.78 3.00 -14.11
C ILE A 11 8.71 2.79 -13.06
N VAL A 12 7.52 3.33 -13.33
CA VAL A 12 6.31 3.06 -12.54
C VAL A 12 5.63 1.83 -13.11
N VAL A 13 5.34 0.86 -12.25
CA VAL A 13 4.63 -0.37 -12.64
C VAL A 13 3.14 -0.05 -12.82
N PRO A 14 2.56 -0.22 -14.03
CA PRO A 14 1.13 0.01 -14.23
C PRO A 14 0.27 -1.09 -13.59
N PRO A 15 -1.06 -0.90 -13.48
CA PRO A 15 -1.96 -1.87 -12.82
C PRO A 15 -2.05 -3.24 -13.49
N ASP A 16 -1.75 -3.34 -14.78
CA ASP A 16 -1.64 -4.60 -15.52
C ASP A 16 -0.34 -5.36 -15.19
N GLY A 17 0.59 -4.69 -14.51
CA GLY A 17 1.90 -5.19 -14.12
C GLY A 17 2.80 -5.56 -15.28
N VAL A 18 2.66 -4.87 -16.42
CA VAL A 18 3.58 -4.96 -17.56
C VAL A 18 4.34 -3.65 -17.68
N ILE A 19 5.66 -3.70 -17.60
CA ILE A 19 6.52 -2.53 -17.83
C ILE A 19 7.15 -2.59 -19.21
N THR A 20 7.49 -1.43 -19.77
CA THR A 20 8.27 -1.33 -20.99
C THR A 20 9.69 -0.89 -20.68
N PHE A 21 10.68 -1.67 -21.11
CA PHE A 21 12.10 -1.36 -20.95
C PHE A 21 12.81 -1.34 -22.32
N PRO A 22 13.78 -0.43 -22.56
CA PRO A 22 14.54 -0.40 -23.81
C PRO A 22 15.15 -1.78 -24.15
N LEU A 23 15.22 -2.12 -25.44
CA LEU A 23 15.78 -3.38 -25.99
C LEU A 23 14.97 -4.65 -25.71
N ILE A 24 14.33 -4.76 -24.55
CA ILE A 24 13.60 -5.96 -24.12
C ILE A 24 12.08 -5.80 -24.14
N GLN A 25 11.61 -4.61 -24.53
CA GLN A 25 10.21 -4.22 -24.68
C GLN A 25 9.40 -4.54 -23.43
N GLU A 26 8.25 -5.20 -23.58
CA GLU A 26 7.35 -5.54 -22.50
C GLU A 26 7.92 -6.65 -21.61
N VAL A 27 7.86 -6.40 -20.29
CA VAL A 27 8.27 -7.32 -19.25
C VAL A 27 7.15 -7.38 -18.22
N LYS A 28 6.60 -8.57 -18.01
CA LYS A 28 5.65 -8.81 -16.93
C LYS A 28 6.42 -8.81 -15.60
N VAL A 29 5.97 -7.98 -14.66
CA VAL A 29 6.58 -7.81 -13.34
C VAL A 29 5.66 -8.18 -12.18
N SER A 30 4.37 -8.43 -12.47
CA SER A 30 3.45 -8.99 -11.48
C SER A 30 3.98 -10.28 -10.89
N ASP A 31 3.82 -10.45 -9.58
CA ASP A 31 4.17 -11.66 -8.82
C ASP A 31 5.68 -12.00 -8.80
N LEU A 32 6.54 -11.09 -9.27
CA LEU A 32 8.00 -11.26 -9.22
C LEU A 32 8.62 -10.51 -8.04
N THR A 33 9.60 -11.14 -7.41
CA THR A 33 10.53 -10.48 -6.51
C THR A 33 11.50 -9.58 -7.29
N VAL A 34 12.11 -8.62 -6.59
CA VAL A 34 13.16 -7.76 -7.17
C VAL A 34 14.33 -8.58 -7.72
N ALA A 35 14.67 -9.69 -7.06
CA ALA A 35 15.74 -10.59 -7.48
C ALA A 35 15.38 -11.33 -8.79
N GLU A 36 14.18 -11.91 -8.87
CA GLU A 36 13.70 -12.60 -10.08
C GLU A 36 13.60 -11.64 -11.27
N LEU A 37 13.09 -10.42 -11.02
CA LEU A 37 13.03 -9.38 -12.04
C LEU A 37 14.43 -9.02 -12.55
N ARG A 38 15.40 -8.85 -11.65
CA ARG A 38 16.80 -8.58 -12.02
C ARG A 38 17.35 -9.68 -12.94
N ASP A 39 17.13 -10.95 -12.60
CA ASP A 39 17.64 -12.07 -13.40
C ASP A 39 16.98 -12.14 -14.78
N ILE A 40 15.66 -11.92 -14.86
CA ILE A 40 14.93 -11.88 -16.14
C ILE A 40 15.43 -10.74 -17.03
N VAL A 41 15.59 -9.54 -16.48
CA VAL A 41 16.07 -8.37 -17.22
C VAL A 41 17.52 -8.58 -17.68
N THR A 42 18.39 -9.12 -16.81
CA THR A 42 19.78 -9.44 -17.15
C THR A 42 19.85 -10.41 -18.32
N LYS A 43 19.06 -11.48 -18.28
CA LYS A 43 19.03 -12.51 -19.33
C LYS A 43 18.49 -11.97 -20.66
N LYS A 44 17.48 -11.10 -20.65
CA LYS A 44 16.93 -10.52 -21.88
C LYS A 44 17.88 -9.46 -22.48
N ILE A 45 18.53 -8.66 -21.64
CA ILE A 45 19.45 -7.60 -22.10
C ILE A 45 20.77 -8.18 -22.63
N SER A 46 21.26 -9.30 -22.07
CA SER A 46 22.53 -9.91 -22.50
C SER A 46 22.57 -10.31 -23.98
N ALA A 47 21.41 -10.51 -24.61
CA ALA A 47 21.29 -10.74 -26.05
C ALA A 47 21.66 -9.51 -26.91
N TYR A 48 21.58 -8.30 -26.33
CA TYR A 48 21.86 -7.04 -27.00
C TYR A 48 23.11 -6.34 -26.45
N VAL A 49 23.40 -6.52 -25.16
CA VAL A 49 24.54 -5.91 -24.47
C VAL A 49 25.31 -7.00 -23.73
N PRO A 50 26.41 -7.52 -24.31
CA PRO A 50 27.31 -8.44 -23.62
C PRO A 50 27.82 -7.83 -22.32
N ASP A 51 27.96 -8.63 -21.26
CA ASP A 51 28.44 -8.21 -19.93
C ASP A 51 27.63 -7.09 -19.25
N ALA A 52 26.32 -7.01 -19.52
CA ALA A 52 25.43 -6.07 -18.87
C ALA A 52 25.32 -6.29 -17.35
N ASN A 53 25.67 -5.28 -16.57
CA ASN A 53 25.45 -5.25 -15.12
C ASN A 53 24.12 -4.56 -14.81
N VAL A 54 23.08 -5.35 -14.51
CA VAL A 54 21.74 -4.83 -14.21
C VAL A 54 21.54 -4.73 -12.70
N THR A 55 21.13 -3.54 -12.25
CA THR A 55 20.69 -3.30 -10.87
C THR A 55 19.22 -2.89 -10.89
N VAL A 56 18.41 -3.51 -10.04
CA VAL A 56 16.99 -3.17 -9.86
C VAL A 56 16.79 -2.69 -8.44
N ILE A 57 16.19 -1.51 -8.28
CA ILE A 57 15.92 -0.88 -6.99
C ILE A 57 14.43 -0.59 -6.91
N LEU A 58 13.80 -0.99 -5.81
CA LEU A 58 12.42 -0.62 -5.53
C LEU A 58 12.38 0.85 -5.08
N LEU A 59 11.88 1.74 -5.96
CA LEU A 59 11.83 3.18 -5.67
C LEU A 59 10.63 3.55 -4.80
N ARG A 60 9.44 3.03 -5.13
CA ARG A 60 8.19 3.31 -4.43
C ARG A 60 7.27 2.11 -4.51
N THR A 61 6.66 1.75 -3.39
CA THR A 61 5.46 0.90 -3.39
C THR A 61 4.25 1.79 -3.64
N PRO A 62 3.22 1.34 -4.39
CA PRO A 62 1.99 2.10 -4.49
C PRO A 62 1.42 2.25 -3.08
N SER A 63 1.40 3.49 -2.58
CA SER A 63 0.98 3.79 -1.22
C SER A 63 -0.43 3.25 -1.02
N MET A 64 -0.57 2.27 -0.13
CA MET A 64 -1.89 1.92 0.36
C MET A 64 -2.37 3.10 1.20
N THR A 65 -3.59 3.55 0.98
CA THR A 65 -4.18 4.62 1.76
C THR A 65 -5.52 4.18 2.32
N ALA A 66 -5.85 4.69 3.49
CA ALA A 66 -7.17 4.60 4.10
C ALA A 66 -7.57 5.99 4.61
N SER A 67 -8.86 6.22 4.78
CA SER A 67 -9.39 7.53 5.16
C SER A 67 -10.02 7.46 6.54
N VAL A 68 -9.83 8.51 7.34
CA VAL A 68 -10.52 8.69 8.61
C VAL A 68 -11.38 9.94 8.52
N VAL A 69 -12.66 9.82 8.83
CA VAL A 69 -13.64 10.91 8.73
C VAL A 69 -14.47 11.02 10.00
N GLY A 70 -14.99 12.22 10.25
CA GLY A 70 -15.86 12.50 11.39
C GLY A 70 -15.11 13.08 12.60
N LYS A 71 -15.47 12.64 13.81
CA LYS A 71 -15.07 13.24 15.09
C LYS A 71 -13.68 12.78 15.58
N VAL A 72 -12.66 13.01 14.76
CA VAL A 72 -11.24 12.86 15.13
C VAL A 72 -10.55 14.22 15.15
N ASN A 73 -9.36 14.30 15.74
CA ASN A 73 -8.62 15.57 15.78
C ASN A 73 -8.07 15.98 14.40
N LYS A 74 -7.73 15.02 13.54
CA LYS A 74 -7.21 15.25 12.19
C LYS A 74 -7.90 14.30 11.19
N PRO A 75 -9.08 14.63 10.66
CA PRO A 75 -9.70 13.85 9.60
C PRO A 75 -8.90 14.00 8.29
N GLY A 76 -8.85 12.95 7.49
CA GLY A 76 -8.10 12.96 6.24
C GLY A 76 -7.74 11.57 5.72
N GLN A 77 -6.93 11.55 4.66
CA GLN A 77 -6.39 10.33 4.09
C GLN A 77 -4.98 10.09 4.64
N PHE A 78 -4.71 8.85 5.05
CA PHE A 78 -3.45 8.44 5.66
C PHE A 78 -2.80 7.30 4.86
N PRO A 79 -1.47 7.33 4.70
CA PRO A 79 -0.74 6.18 4.17
C PRO A 79 -0.79 5.03 5.19
N ILE A 80 -1.04 3.81 4.71
CA ILE A 80 -1.07 2.60 5.53
C ILE A 80 -0.11 1.55 4.96
N THR A 81 0.30 0.60 5.80
CA THR A 81 0.99 -0.63 5.42
C THR A 81 0.03 -1.82 5.56
N GLN A 82 0.50 -3.04 5.23
CA GLN A 82 -0.28 -4.26 5.47
C GLN A 82 -0.47 -4.58 6.96
N GLU A 83 0.33 -3.95 7.83
CA GLU A 83 0.30 -4.15 9.28
C GLU A 83 -0.44 -3.02 10.01
N THR A 84 -0.99 -2.05 9.27
CA THR A 84 -1.73 -0.95 9.88
C THR A 84 -3.12 -1.39 10.31
N ASP A 85 -3.40 -1.30 11.61
CA ASP A 85 -4.70 -1.61 12.21
C ASP A 85 -5.57 -0.35 12.45
N VAL A 86 -6.79 -0.56 12.96
CA VAL A 86 -7.75 0.52 13.22
C VAL A 86 -7.23 1.47 14.32
N MET A 87 -6.62 0.95 15.38
CA MET A 87 -6.07 1.78 16.45
C MET A 87 -4.93 2.68 15.95
N GLN A 88 -4.05 2.15 15.11
CA GLN A 88 -2.93 2.88 14.52
C GLN A 88 -3.41 4.01 13.62
N ILE A 89 -4.39 3.77 12.73
CA ILE A 89 -4.89 4.87 11.87
C ILE A 89 -5.63 5.94 12.68
N LEU A 90 -6.32 5.57 13.76
CA LEU A 90 -6.96 6.54 14.65
C LEU A 90 -5.90 7.39 15.38
N ALA A 91 -4.80 6.78 15.82
CA ALA A 91 -3.67 7.50 16.39
C ALA A 91 -3.01 8.45 15.37
N MET A 92 -2.86 8.02 14.11
CA MET A 92 -2.38 8.88 13.01
C MET A 92 -3.32 10.07 12.75
N ALA A 93 -4.64 9.86 12.89
CA ALA A 93 -5.67 10.89 12.85
C ALA A 93 -5.72 11.75 14.13
N GLY A 94 -4.75 11.60 15.03
CA GLY A 94 -4.64 12.38 16.27
C GLY A 94 -5.63 11.95 17.35
N ASP A 95 -6.08 10.69 17.34
CA ASP A 95 -7.11 10.14 18.20
C ASP A 95 -8.51 10.76 18.02
N LEU A 96 -9.47 10.17 18.74
CA LEU A 96 -10.83 10.67 18.83
C LEU A 96 -10.86 12.04 19.53
N ASN A 97 -11.74 12.93 19.08
CA ASN A 97 -12.00 14.16 19.82
C ASN A 97 -12.96 13.89 21.01
N PRO A 98 -13.10 14.82 21.98
CA PRO A 98 -13.94 14.61 23.16
C PRO A 98 -15.44 14.42 22.90
N PHE A 99 -15.92 14.74 21.69
CA PHE A 99 -17.33 14.63 21.30
C PHE A 99 -17.63 13.37 20.49
N ALA A 100 -16.63 12.53 20.25
CA ALA A 100 -16.74 11.33 19.44
C ALA A 100 -17.51 10.22 20.16
N ALA A 101 -18.36 9.51 19.44
CA ALA A 101 -18.97 8.28 19.92
C ALA A 101 -18.04 7.09 19.68
N GLY A 102 -17.02 6.92 20.53
CA GLY A 102 -15.98 5.88 20.37
C GLY A 102 -16.49 4.44 20.29
N GLY A 103 -17.69 4.14 20.82
CA GLY A 103 -18.32 2.82 20.75
C GLY A 103 -19.19 2.57 19.51
N ARG A 104 -19.17 3.47 18.53
CA ARG A 104 -20.00 3.37 17.31
C ARG A 104 -19.20 3.64 16.04
N ILE A 105 -17.89 3.38 16.08
CA ILE A 105 -17.03 3.55 14.90
C ILE A 105 -17.38 2.48 13.87
N LEU A 106 -17.34 2.86 12.60
CA LEU A 106 -17.61 1.97 11.48
C LEU A 106 -16.44 1.99 10.51
N ILE A 107 -15.90 0.82 10.18
CA ILE A 107 -15.02 0.67 9.02
C ILE A 107 -15.88 0.31 7.82
N LEU A 108 -15.87 1.17 6.81
CA LEU A 108 -16.45 0.91 5.50
C LEU A 108 -15.37 0.32 4.61
N ARG A 109 -15.62 -0.90 4.14
CA ARG A 109 -14.68 -1.63 3.27
C ARG A 109 -15.40 -2.08 2.01
N LYS A 110 -14.72 -2.01 0.87
CA LYS A 110 -15.23 -2.57 -0.40
C LYS A 110 -14.68 -3.98 -0.59
N GLU A 111 -15.56 -4.97 -0.60
CA GLU A 111 -15.23 -6.36 -0.96
C GLU A 111 -16.16 -6.86 -2.07
N ASN A 112 -15.58 -7.37 -3.16
CA ASN A 112 -16.31 -7.92 -4.31
C ASN A 112 -17.37 -6.94 -4.89
N GLY A 113 -17.04 -5.63 -4.91
CA GLY A 113 -17.93 -4.58 -5.39
C GLY A 113 -19.06 -4.20 -4.43
N LYS A 114 -19.13 -4.79 -3.23
CA LYS A 114 -20.11 -4.46 -2.19
C LYS A 114 -19.46 -3.71 -1.05
N ASP A 115 -20.18 -2.74 -0.49
CA ASP A 115 -19.77 -2.04 0.72
C ASP A 115 -20.16 -2.89 1.94
N ILE A 116 -19.15 -3.30 2.72
CA ILE A 116 -19.34 -3.95 4.02
C ILE A 116 -19.08 -2.96 5.14
N LYS A 117 -19.85 -3.09 6.21
CA LYS A 117 -19.74 -2.26 7.43
C LYS A 117 -19.22 -3.15 8.55
N ILE A 118 -18.08 -2.79 9.12
CA ILE A 118 -17.46 -3.51 10.22
C ILE A 118 -17.54 -2.61 11.45
N PRO A 119 -18.28 -3.00 12.51
CA PRO A 119 -18.34 -2.22 13.74
C PRO A 119 -17.01 -2.29 14.50
N PHE A 120 -16.67 -1.19 15.16
CA PHE A 120 -15.51 -1.08 16.02
C PHE A 120 -15.84 -0.22 17.25
N ASP A 121 -15.54 -0.73 18.43
CA ASP A 121 -15.62 -0.05 19.70
C ASP A 121 -14.21 0.29 20.19
N TYR A 122 -13.84 1.57 20.04
CA TYR A 122 -12.57 2.09 20.50
C TYR A 122 -12.41 1.99 22.02
N ASN A 123 -13.50 2.11 22.79
CA ASN A 123 -13.42 2.12 24.24
C ASN A 123 -13.09 0.74 24.80
N GLU A 124 -13.60 -0.32 24.19
CA GLU A 124 -13.27 -1.70 24.54
C GLU A 124 -11.80 -2.01 24.22
N VAL A 125 -11.37 -1.74 22.98
CA VAL A 125 -9.99 -2.03 22.56
C VAL A 125 -8.97 -1.27 23.39
N LYS A 126 -9.25 0.00 23.70
CA LYS A 126 -8.40 0.84 24.55
C LYS A 126 -8.24 0.28 25.97
N LYS A 127 -9.23 -0.45 26.49
CA LYS A 127 -9.18 -1.11 27.81
C LYS A 127 -8.54 -2.50 27.75
N GLY A 128 -8.16 -2.99 26.58
CA GLY A 128 -7.67 -4.35 26.39
C GLY A 128 -8.78 -5.39 26.19
N GLU A 129 -10.02 -4.95 25.97
CA GLU A 129 -11.19 -5.82 25.81
C GLU A 129 -11.47 -6.03 24.31
N ASN A 130 -12.01 -7.21 23.96
CA ASN A 130 -12.46 -7.54 22.60
C ASN A 130 -11.43 -7.21 21.49
N LEU A 131 -10.13 -7.41 21.75
CA LEU A 131 -9.03 -7.03 20.86
C LEU A 131 -9.13 -7.56 19.42
N GLN A 132 -9.89 -8.64 19.22
CA GLN A 132 -10.14 -9.24 17.89
C GLN A 132 -10.83 -8.29 16.91
N GLN A 133 -11.47 -7.22 17.39
CA GLN A 133 -12.06 -6.19 16.53
C GLN A 133 -11.02 -5.24 15.91
N ASN A 134 -9.79 -5.18 16.45
CA ASN A 134 -8.71 -4.37 15.92
C ASN A 134 -8.06 -5.04 14.70
N ILE A 135 -8.81 -5.03 13.59
CA ILE A 135 -8.42 -5.65 12.34
C ILE A 135 -7.41 -4.79 11.57
N PHE A 136 -6.60 -5.43 10.72
CA PHE A 136 -5.79 -4.72 9.73
C PHE A 136 -6.66 -4.07 8.66
N LEU A 137 -6.26 -2.86 8.28
CA LEU A 137 -6.90 -2.06 7.25
C LEU A 137 -6.48 -2.53 5.86
N LYS A 138 -7.41 -2.44 4.92
CA LYS A 138 -7.17 -2.67 3.51
C LYS A 138 -7.13 -1.33 2.77
N ARG A 139 -6.51 -1.36 1.59
CA ARG A 139 -6.49 -0.21 0.68
C ARG A 139 -7.92 0.27 0.43
N GLY A 140 -8.15 1.56 0.64
CA GLY A 140 -9.43 2.22 0.39
C GLY A 140 -10.44 2.10 1.52
N ASP A 141 -10.09 1.49 2.65
CA ASP A 141 -10.96 1.48 3.83
C ASP A 141 -11.24 2.92 4.31
N VAL A 142 -12.45 3.14 4.82
CA VAL A 142 -12.87 4.41 5.42
C VAL A 142 -13.33 4.17 6.84
N VAL A 143 -12.63 4.74 7.81
CA VAL A 143 -12.98 4.73 9.23
C VAL A 143 -13.85 5.94 9.52
N VAL A 144 -15.11 5.70 9.86
CA VAL A 144 -16.10 6.71 10.19
C VAL A 144 -16.25 6.79 11.71
N VAL A 145 -15.93 7.94 12.26
CA VAL A 145 -16.08 8.25 13.69
C VAL A 145 -17.26 9.21 13.88
N PRO A 146 -18.39 8.76 14.43
CA PRO A 146 -19.56 9.61 14.64
C PRO A 146 -19.35 10.70 15.69
#